data_AF-A0A7W8AI32-F1
#
_entry.id   AF-A0A7W8AI32-F1
#
_cell.length_a   1.000
_cell.length_b   1.000
_cell.length_c   1.000
_cell.angle_alpha   90.00
_cell.angle_beta   90.00
_cell.angle_gamma   90.00
#
_symmetry.space_group_name_H-M   'P 1'
#
loop_
_entity.id
_entity.type
_entity.pdbx_description
1 polymer ?
#
loop_
_entity_poly.entity_id
_entity_poly.type
_entity_poly.pdbx_seq_one_letter_code
_entity_poly.pdbx_strand_id
1 'polypeptide(L)'
;MWTKQKRKSIKGRLIVPVLATAFLSYFGFHAYNGAYGIYSKEQLLAQTVSLNKQLTDLTEQRESLERQVLQLRDGSIDKDILDEQARRALNLSHADEVTIIVDRGKKTN
;
A
#
# COMPACT_ATOMS: atom_id res chain seq x y z
N MET A 1 31.91 30.27 -72.05
CA MET A 1 31.54 29.39 -70.91
C MET A 1 30.49 30.08 -70.07
N TRP A 2 29.27 29.53 -69.99
CA TRP A 2 28.19 30.08 -69.18
C TRP A 2 28.29 29.52 -67.75
N THR A 3 28.59 30.37 -66.77
CA THR A 3 28.51 30.01 -65.35
C THR A 3 27.16 30.48 -64.78
N LYS A 4 26.23 29.53 -64.56
CA LYS A 4 24.96 29.83 -63.88
C LYS A 4 25.19 29.92 -62.38
N GLN A 5 25.49 31.11 -61.87
CA GLN A 5 25.59 31.34 -60.43
C GLN A 5 24.19 31.55 -59.83
N LYS A 6 23.65 30.55 -59.14
CA LYS A 6 22.41 30.70 -58.36
C LYS A 6 22.67 31.57 -57.14
N ARG A 7 21.91 32.67 -56.97
CA ARG A 7 21.89 33.45 -55.72
C ARG A 7 21.46 32.53 -54.57
N LYS A 8 22.27 32.45 -53.51
CA LYS A 8 21.92 31.72 -52.28
C LYS A 8 20.71 32.42 -51.65
N SER A 9 19.57 31.70 -51.58
CA SER A 9 18.35 32.20 -50.96
C SER A 9 18.44 32.06 -49.43
N ILE A 10 18.24 33.17 -48.71
CA ILE A 10 18.28 33.23 -47.25
C ILE A 10 17.12 32.46 -46.59
N LYS A 11 16.04 32.18 -47.34
CA LYS A 11 14.83 31.52 -46.83
C LYS A 11 15.14 30.13 -46.22
N GLY A 12 16.09 29.39 -46.78
CA GLY A 12 16.50 28.09 -46.26
C GLY A 12 17.14 28.16 -44.87
N ARG A 13 17.76 29.29 -44.51
CA ARG A 13 18.40 29.48 -43.20
C ARG A 13 17.40 29.67 -42.06
N LEU A 14 16.15 30.05 -42.37
CA LEU A 14 15.10 30.26 -41.36
C LEU A 14 14.30 28.99 -41.04
N ILE A 15 14.42 27.94 -41.85
CA ILE A 15 13.64 26.71 -41.67
C ILE A 15 13.99 26.03 -40.33
N VAL A 16 15.28 25.85 -40.06
CA VAL A 16 15.78 25.21 -38.84
C VAL A 16 15.37 25.99 -37.57
N PRO A 17 15.60 27.31 -37.44
CA PRO A 17 15.20 28.03 -36.25
C PRO A 17 13.67 28.06 -36.05
N VAL A 18 12.88 28.21 -37.11
CA VAL A 18 11.41 28.19 -36.99
C VAL A 18 10.91 26.83 -36.47
N LEU A 19 11.43 25.73 -37.04
CA LEU A 19 11.09 24.39 -36.56
C LEU A 19 11.54 24.20 -35.11
N ALA A 20 12.76 24.60 -34.77
CA ALA A 20 13.29 24.49 -33.42
C ALA A 20 12.42 25.26 -32.41
N THR A 21 12.03 26.49 -32.72
CA THR A 21 11.12 27.28 -31.88
C THR A 21 9.77 26.59 -31.72
N ALA A 22 9.17 26.08 -32.80
CA ALA A 22 7.90 25.35 -32.72
C ALA A 22 7.98 24.11 -31.81
N PHE A 23 9.04 23.31 -31.97
CA PHE A 23 9.29 22.14 -31.10
C PHE A 23 9.50 22.54 -29.65
N LEU A 24 10.34 23.55 -29.37
CA LEU A 24 10.59 24.02 -28.01
C LEU A 24 9.32 24.57 -27.36
N SER A 25 8.48 25.30 -28.08
CA SER A 25 7.19 25.78 -27.58
C SER A 25 6.25 24.62 -27.25
N TYR A 26 6.15 23.61 -28.11
CA TYR A 26 5.32 22.42 -27.88
C TYR A 26 5.78 21.64 -26.64
N PHE A 27 7.07 21.30 -26.58
CA PHE A 27 7.64 20.58 -25.45
C PHE A 27 7.60 21.41 -24.16
N GLY A 28 7.85 22.71 -24.24
CA GLY A 28 7.72 23.62 -23.11
C GLY A 28 6.29 23.61 -22.56
N PHE A 29 5.29 23.81 -23.42
CA PHE A 29 3.88 23.78 -23.01
C PHE A 29 3.49 22.44 -22.36
N HIS A 30 3.91 21.31 -22.93
CA HIS A 30 3.65 19.99 -22.37
C HIS A 30 4.45 19.68 -21.11
N ALA A 31 5.63 20.26 -20.91
CA ALA A 31 6.38 20.13 -19.66
C ALA A 31 5.68 20.85 -18.49
N TYR A 32 4.92 21.91 -18.76
CA TYR A 32 4.12 22.60 -17.75
C TYR A 32 2.74 21.93 -17.56
N ASN A 33 2.01 21.65 -18.64
CA ASN A 33 0.61 21.22 -18.59
C ASN A 33 0.41 19.70 -18.71
N GLY A 34 1.46 18.94 -19.00
CA GLY A 34 1.38 17.49 -19.20
C GLY A 34 1.14 16.73 -17.90
N ALA A 35 0.66 15.49 -18.04
CA ALA A 35 0.41 14.57 -16.93
C ALA A 35 1.67 14.25 -16.09
N TYR A 36 2.87 14.46 -16.63
CA TYR A 36 4.17 14.35 -15.94
C TYR A 36 4.89 15.70 -15.81
N GLY A 37 4.15 16.79 -15.97
CA GLY A 37 4.68 18.13 -15.86
C GLY A 37 5.01 18.54 -14.44
N ILE A 38 5.60 19.72 -14.28
CA ILE A 38 6.03 20.23 -12.97
C ILE A 38 4.87 20.26 -11.96
N TYR A 39 3.66 20.58 -12.42
CA TYR A 39 2.47 20.62 -11.56
C TYR A 39 1.95 19.25 -11.14
N SER A 40 2.15 18.19 -11.94
CA SER A 40 1.67 16.86 -11.56
C SER A 40 2.54 16.23 -10.48
N LYS A 41 3.82 16.63 -10.39
CA LYS A 41 4.70 16.22 -9.30
C LYS A 41 4.13 16.60 -7.93
N GLU A 42 3.65 17.82 -7.77
CA GLU A 42 3.04 18.29 -6.51
C GLU A 42 1.81 17.46 -6.14
N GLN A 43 0.94 17.16 -7.11
CA GLN A 43 -0.25 16.32 -6.87
C GLN A 43 0.12 14.88 -6.51
N LEU A 44 1.11 14.29 -7.19
CA LEU A 44 1.60 12.95 -6.89
C LEU A 44 2.24 12.88 -5.50
N LEU A 45 3.01 13.90 -5.11
CA LEU A 45 3.57 14.00 -3.77
C LEU A 45 2.47 14.12 -2.71
N ALA A 46 1.46 14.96 -2.93
CA ALA A 46 0.31 15.08 -2.03
C ALA A 46 -0.46 13.76 -1.89
N GLN A 47 -0.70 13.06 -3.00
CA GLN A 47 -1.31 11.72 -2.97
C GLN A 47 -0.45 10.74 -2.19
N THR A 48 0.86 10.74 -2.41
CA THR A 48 1.81 9.86 -1.71
C THR A 48 1.78 10.10 -0.20
N VAL A 49 1.75 11.36 0.24
CA VAL A 49 1.60 11.71 1.66
C VAL A 49 0.27 11.21 2.22
N SER A 50 -0.82 11.40 1.49
CA SER A 50 -2.15 10.95 1.92
C SER A 50 -2.25 9.42 2.04
N LEU A 51 -1.68 8.67 1.09
CA LEU A 51 -1.68 7.22 1.09
C LEU A 51 -0.78 6.66 2.19
N ASN A 52 0.39 7.27 2.41
CA ASN A 52 1.27 6.87 3.51
C ASN A 52 0.59 7.07 4.87
N LYS A 53 -0.16 8.16 5.06
CA LYS A 53 -0.94 8.37 6.27
C LYS A 53 -1.98 7.27 6.48
N GLN A 54 -2.74 6.92 5.44
CA GLN A 54 -3.72 5.83 5.52
C GLN A 54 -3.07 4.49 5.83
N LEU A 55 -1.90 4.23 5.24
CA LEU A 55 -1.12 3.03 5.51
C LEU A 55 -0.73 2.98 6.99
N THR A 56 -0.16 4.06 7.53
CA THR A 56 0.21 4.15 8.95
C THR A 56 -0.99 3.90 9.86
N ASP A 57 -2.11 4.57 9.62
CA ASP A 57 -3.33 4.40 10.41
C ASP A 57 -3.84 2.95 10.38
N LEU A 58 -3.82 2.29 9.21
CA LEU A 58 -4.21 0.89 9.05
C LEU A 58 -3.23 -0.07 9.74
N THR A 59 -1.93 0.19 9.66
CA THR A 59 -0.92 -0.64 10.32
C THR A 59 -1.06 -0.57 11.84
N GLU A 60 -1.31 0.62 12.40
CA GLU A 60 -1.55 0.79 13.84
C GLU A 60 -2.80 0.02 14.29
N GLN A 61 -3.89 0.10 13.51
CA GLN A 61 -5.10 -0.69 13.78
C GLN A 61 -4.82 -2.19 13.77
N ARG A 62 -4.10 -2.67 12.74
CA ARG A 62 -3.73 -4.08 12.63
C ARG A 62 -2.88 -4.52 13.83
N GLU A 63 -1.87 -3.74 14.22
CA GLU A 63 -1.05 -4.06 15.39
C GLU A 63 -1.83 -4.04 16.70
N SER A 64 -2.81 -3.15 16.84
CA SER A 64 -3.69 -3.11 18.02
C SER A 64 -4.57 -4.36 18.11
N LEU A 65 -5.09 -4.83 16.97
CA LEU A 65 -5.89 -6.05 16.89
C LEU A 65 -5.03 -7.28 17.14
N GLU A 66 -3.81 -7.32 16.62
CA GLU A 66 -2.89 -8.43 16.88
C GLU A 66 -2.49 -8.52 18.34
N ARG A 67 -2.27 -7.39 19.02
CA ARG A 67 -2.05 -7.40 20.46
C ARG A 67 -3.25 -7.94 21.22
N GLN A 68 -4.47 -7.59 20.83
CA GLN A 68 -5.69 -8.14 21.42
C GLN A 68 -5.83 -9.64 21.15
N VAL A 69 -5.58 -10.09 19.92
CA VAL A 69 -5.59 -11.52 19.56
C VAL A 69 -4.51 -12.28 20.32
N LEU A 70 -3.31 -11.72 20.48
CA LEU A 70 -2.24 -12.31 21.27
C LEU A 70 -2.63 -12.43 22.74
N GLN A 71 -3.27 -11.41 23.33
CA GLN A 71 -3.82 -11.49 24.68
C GLN A 71 -4.91 -12.56 24.82
N LEU A 72 -5.73 -12.76 23.78
CA LEU A 72 -6.73 -13.85 23.74
C LEU A 72 -6.11 -15.23 23.48
N ARG A 73 -4.87 -15.29 22.95
CA ARG A 73 -4.18 -16.52 22.55
C ARG A 73 -3.07 -16.93 23.52
N ASP A 74 -2.63 -16.06 24.42
CA ASP A 74 -1.64 -16.38 25.44
C ASP A 74 -2.29 -17.21 26.55
N GLY A 75 -2.30 -18.51 26.29
CA GLY A 75 -3.17 -19.48 26.89
C GLY A 75 -3.52 -20.44 25.77
N SER A 76 -2.66 -21.44 25.56
CA SER A 76 -2.97 -22.61 24.76
C SER A 76 -4.45 -22.92 24.92
N ILE A 77 -5.22 -23.01 23.82
CA ILE A 77 -6.62 -23.44 23.91
C ILE A 77 -6.63 -24.69 24.78
N ASP A 78 -7.15 -24.53 25.99
CA ASP A 78 -7.00 -25.54 27.02
C ASP A 78 -7.77 -26.75 26.50
N LYS A 79 -7.13 -27.92 26.50
CA LYS A 79 -7.73 -29.14 25.93
C LYS A 79 -9.09 -29.42 26.57
N ASP A 80 -9.24 -28.96 27.82
CA ASP A 80 -10.46 -29.00 28.61
C ASP A 80 -11.55 -28.05 28.10
N ILE A 81 -11.23 -26.82 27.62
CA ILE A 81 -12.22 -25.94 26.97
C ILE A 81 -12.70 -26.52 25.63
N LEU A 82 -11.80 -27.20 24.90
CA LEU A 82 -12.16 -27.91 23.68
C LEU A 82 -13.10 -29.10 23.98
N ASP A 83 -12.82 -29.85 25.05
CA ASP A 83 -13.69 -30.95 25.52
C ASP A 83 -15.04 -30.44 26.04
N GLU A 84 -15.05 -29.29 26.72
CA GLU A 84 -16.24 -28.62 27.24
C GLU A 84 -17.17 -28.16 26.10
N GLN A 85 -16.62 -27.48 25.09
CA GLN A 85 -17.36 -27.09 23.89
C GLN A 85 -17.83 -28.30 23.10
N ALA A 86 -17.02 -29.37 23.00
CA ALA A 86 -17.42 -30.61 22.35
C ALA A 86 -18.58 -31.31 23.09
N ARG A 87 -18.54 -31.39 24.42
CA ARG A 87 -19.63 -31.97 25.23
C ARG A 87 -20.90 -31.13 25.19
N ARG A 88 -20.80 -29.80 25.20
CA ARG A 88 -21.95 -28.89 25.01
C ARG A 88 -22.56 -29.04 23.62
N ALA A 89 -21.76 -29.07 22.56
CA ALA A 89 -22.24 -29.23 21.19
C ALA A 89 -22.88 -30.61 20.94
N LEU A 90 -22.43 -31.64 21.67
CA LEU A 90 -22.93 -33.01 21.58
C LEU A 90 -24.05 -33.34 22.61
N ASN A 91 -24.54 -32.37 23.40
CA ASN A 91 -25.55 -32.57 24.45
C ASN A 91 -25.17 -33.67 25.48
N LEU A 92 -23.89 -33.82 25.78
CA LEU A 92 -23.38 -34.88 26.67
C LEU A 92 -23.24 -34.45 28.15
N SER A 93 -23.49 -33.18 28.50
CA SER A 93 -23.54 -32.74 29.90
C SER A 93 -24.99 -32.65 30.38
N HIS A 94 -25.38 -33.51 31.33
CA HIS A 94 -26.67 -33.37 32.03
C HIS A 94 -26.62 -32.20 33.02
N ALA A 95 -27.77 -31.58 33.28
CA ALA A 95 -27.89 -30.36 34.08
C ALA A 95 -27.38 -30.45 35.53
N ASP A 96 -27.12 -31.67 36.02
CA ASP A 96 -26.83 -31.96 37.43
C ASP A 96 -25.38 -32.40 37.70
N GLU A 97 -24.45 -32.30 36.74
CA GLU A 97 -23.04 -32.68 36.96
C GLU A 97 -22.18 -31.52 37.49
N VAL A 98 -21.41 -31.78 38.54
CA VAL A 98 -20.45 -30.85 39.17
C VAL A 98 -19.02 -31.33 38.90
N THR A 99 -18.23 -30.53 38.18
CA THR A 99 -16.81 -30.82 37.91
C THR A 99 -15.91 -30.25 39.02
N ILE A 100 -15.10 -31.10 39.65
CA ILE A 100 -14.11 -30.72 40.67
C ILE A 100 -12.72 -30.81 40.06
N ILE A 101 -11.99 -29.69 40.06
CA ILE A 101 -10.59 -29.62 39.62
C ILE A 101 -9.71 -30.03 40.80
N VAL A 102 -8.95 -31.11 40.66
CA VAL A 102 -8.05 -31.60 41.72
C VAL A 102 -6.61 -31.25 41.34
N ASP A 103 -5.96 -30.42 42.16
CA ASP A 103 -4.54 -30.08 41.99
C ASP A 103 -3.67 -31.31 42.26
N ARG A 104 -2.99 -31.81 41.23
CA ARG A 104 -2.13 -32.98 41.34
C ARG A 104 -0.73 -32.52 41.75
N GLY A 105 -0.52 -32.38 43.06
CA GLY A 105 0.77 -32.06 43.65
C GLY A 105 1.91 -32.89 43.05
N LYS A 106 2.95 -32.19 42.58
CA LYS A 106 4.17 -32.76 41.97
C LYS A 106 4.77 -33.85 42.85
N LYS A 107 4.81 -35.09 42.36
CA LYS A 107 5.70 -36.13 42.92
C LYS A 107 7.13 -35.85 42.45
N THR A 108 7.97 -35.38 43.37
CA THR A 108 9.42 -35.36 43.23
C THR A 108 9.95 -36.78 43.42
N ASN A 109 10.73 -37.28 42.47
CA ASN A 109 11.61 -38.43 42.63
C ASN A 109 13.02 -37.90 42.83
#